data_AF-A0A7Z9A614-F1
#
_entry.id   AF-A0A7Z9A614-F1
#
_cell.length_a   1.000
_cell.length_b   1.000
_cell.length_c   1.000
_cell.angle_alpha   90.00
_cell.angle_beta   90.00
_cell.angle_gamma   90.00
#
_symmetry.space_group_name_H-M   'P 1'
#
loop_
_entity.id
_entity.type
_entity.pdbx_description
1 polymer ?
#
loop_
_entity_poly.entity_id
_entity_poly.type
_entity_poly.pdbx_seq_one_letter_code
_entity_poly.pdbx_strand_id
1 'polypeptide(L)' 'MEENRRLIILNDTFGKEGSDEEIAGLTILVDGTIKIAFDKIQAMRQYDSYNEVLRDVIFEGLEKIFTENR' A
#
# COMPACT_ATOMS: atom_id res chain seq x y z
N MET A 1 -5.59 23.64 5.48
CA MET A 1 -4.84 22.82 4.51
C MET A 1 -4.66 21.40 5.05
N GLU A 2 -5.76 20.69 5.33
CA GLU A 2 -5.73 19.31 5.85
C GLU A 2 -6.38 18.29 4.90
N GLU A 3 -7.13 18.74 3.88
CA GLU A 3 -7.99 17.86 3.09
C GLU A 3 -7.30 16.99 2.03
N ASN A 4 -6.02 17.24 1.71
CA ASN A 4 -5.29 16.55 0.62
C ASN A 4 -4.40 15.38 1.05
N ARG A 5 -4.60 14.85 2.27
CA ARG A 5 -3.90 13.66 2.81
C ARG A 5 -4.82 12.45 2.96
N ARG A 6 -5.87 12.33 2.14
CA ARG A 6 -6.78 11.19 2.20
C ARG A 6 -6.26 10.08 1.30
N LEU A 7 -5.78 9.00 1.90
CA LEU A 7 -5.65 7.69 1.26
C LEU A 7 -6.99 6.99 1.44
N ILE A 8 -7.65 6.60 0.34
CA ILE A 8 -8.88 5.82 0.42
C ILE A 8 -8.51 4.35 0.25
N ILE A 9 -8.91 3.54 1.22
CA ILE A 9 -8.74 2.09 1.18
C ILE A 9 -10.14 1.47 1.24
N LEU A 10 -10.44 0.63 0.26
CA LEU A 10 -11.62 -0.21 0.21
C LEU A 10 -11.21 -1.62 0.61
N ASN A 11 -12.04 -2.26 1.45
CA ASN A 11 -11.76 -3.58 1.99
C ASN A 11 -12.83 -4.54 1.48
N ASP A 12 -12.37 -5.62 0.88
CA ASP A 12 -13.20 -6.75 0.48
C ASP A 12 -12.64 -8.02 1.12
N THR A 13 -13.49 -9.01 1.31
CA THR A 13 -13.10 -10.33 1.82
C THR A 13 -13.26 -11.35 0.70
N PHE A 14 -12.23 -12.17 0.49
CA PHE A 14 -12.21 -13.21 -0.54
C PHE A 14 -12.00 -14.57 0.13
N GLY A 15 -12.68 -15.60 -0.38
CA GLY A 15 -12.36 -16.98 -0.01
C GLY A 15 -10.99 -17.37 -0.57
N LYS A 16 -10.15 -18.00 0.25
CA LYS A 16 -8.88 -18.53 -0.18
C LYS A 16 -9.10 -19.84 -0.95
N GLU A 17 -8.48 -19.98 -2.12
CA GLU A 17 -8.63 -21.18 -2.92
C GLU A 17 -8.12 -22.41 -2.15
N GLY A 18 -9.00 -23.42 -2.02
CA GLY A 18 -8.67 -24.68 -1.36
C GLY A 18 -8.74 -24.66 0.18
N SER A 19 -9.29 -23.62 0.81
CA SER A 19 -9.56 -23.63 2.25
C SER A 19 -10.84 -22.87 2.63
N ASP A 20 -11.31 -23.08 3.87
CA ASP A 20 -12.38 -22.29 4.49
C ASP A 20 -11.85 -20.95 5.06
N GLU A 21 -10.62 -20.57 4.72
CA GLU A 21 -10.02 -19.32 5.20
C GLU A 21 -10.46 -18.14 4.33
N GLU A 22 -10.71 -17.01 4.98
CA GLU A 22 -10.96 -15.73 4.33
C GLU A 22 -9.69 -14.88 4.30
N ILE A 23 -9.44 -14.22 3.17
CA ILE A 23 -8.36 -13.24 3.00
C ILE A 23 -8.95 -11.84 2.79
N ALA A 24 -8.31 -10.84 3.39
CA ALA A 24 -8.64 -9.44 3.14
C ALA A 24 -7.96 -8.98 1.84
N GLY A 25 -8.74 -8.51 0.87
CA GLY A 25 -8.23 -7.74 -0.24
C GLY A 25 -8.41 -6.26 0.03
N LEU A 26 -7.35 -5.50 -0.26
CA LEU A 26 -7.31 -4.06 -0.06
C LEU A 26 -7.17 -3.40 -1.43
N THR A 27 -8.13 -2.56 -1.80
CA THR A 27 -8.03 -1.69 -2.97
C THR A 27 -7.72 -0.28 -2.49
N ILE A 28 -6.64 0.30 -3.03
CA ILE A 28 -6.19 1.64 -2.64
C ILE A 28 -6.39 2.61 -3.79
N LEU A 29 -7.06 3.73 -3.53
CA LEU A 29 -7.12 4.84 -4.46
C LEU A 29 -6.04 5.86 -4.09
N VAL A 30 -5.10 6.06 -5.01
CA VAL A 30 -3.93 6.92 -4.82
C VAL A 30 -4.16 8.25 -5.54
N ASP A 31 -4.40 9.31 -4.77
CA ASP A 31 -4.64 10.66 -5.29
C ASP A 31 -4.00 11.75 -4.43
N GLY A 32 -3.88 12.97 -4.95
CA GLY A 32 -3.39 14.14 -4.21
C GLY A 32 -1.94 13.99 -3.73
N THR A 33 -1.69 14.34 -2.48
CA THR A 33 -0.32 14.38 -1.93
C THR A 33 0.36 13.02 -1.94
N ILE A 34 -0.39 11.94 -1.67
CA ILE A 34 0.19 10.60 -1.63
C ILE A 34 0.60 10.13 -3.03
N LYS A 35 -0.14 10.54 -4.08
CA LYS A 35 0.25 10.28 -5.46
C LYS A 35 1.63 10.84 -5.80
N ILE A 36 1.93 12.06 -5.34
CA ILE A 36 3.25 12.68 -5.56
C ILE A 36 4.37 11.85 -4.92
N ALA A 37 4.12 11.25 -3.75
CA ALA A 37 5.09 10.34 -3.13
C ALA A 37 5.26 9.04 -3.93
N PHE A 38 4.15 8.44 -4.39
CA PHE A 38 4.16 7.26 -5.24
C PHE A 38 4.93 7.50 -6.55
N ASP A 39 4.65 8.60 -7.25
CA ASP A 39 5.34 9.01 -8.47
C ASP A 39 6.86 9.13 -8.27
N LYS A 40 7.27 9.76 -7.16
CA LYS A 40 8.69 9.93 -6.83
C LYS A 40 9.39 8.60 -6.58
N ILE A 41 8.77 7.70 -5.81
CA ILE A 41 9.34 6.38 -5.53
C ILE A 41 9.42 5.56 -6.82
N GLN A 42 8.35 5.57 -7.63
CA GLN A 42 8.33 4.88 -8.91
C GLN A 42 9.49 5.33 -9.81
N ALA A 43 9.67 6.65 -9.99
CA ALA A 43 10.74 7.19 -10.82
C ALA A 43 12.13 6.88 -10.24
N MET A 44 12.31 7.02 -8.92
CA MET A 44 13.58 6.78 -8.24
C MET A 44 14.03 5.31 -8.32
N ARG A 45 13.08 4.37 -8.18
CA ARG A 45 13.33 2.93 -8.21
C ARG A 45 13.18 2.31 -9.61
N GLN A 46 12.76 3.11 -10.59
CA GLN A 46 12.49 2.69 -11.97
C GLN A 46 11.43 1.57 -12.05
N TYR A 47 10.36 1.69 -11.25
CA TYR A 47 9.26 0.73 -11.27
C TYR A 47 8.30 0.96 -12.44
N ASP A 48 7.73 -0.13 -12.92
CA ASP A 48 6.80 -0.11 -14.04
C ASP A 48 5.38 0.26 -13.56
N SER A 49 5.08 0.08 -12.28
CA SER A 49 3.74 0.34 -11.73
C SER A 49 3.73 0.75 -10.26
N TYR A 50 2.62 1.34 -9.83
CA TYR A 50 2.34 1.63 -8.41
C TYR A 50 2.21 0.37 -7.54
N ASN A 51 1.95 -0.81 -8.13
CA ASN A 51 1.89 -2.05 -7.35
C ASN A 51 3.27 -2.38 -6.76
N GLU A 52 4.34 -2.10 -7.50
CA GLU A 52 5.71 -2.32 -7.02
C GLU A 52 6.09 -1.29 -5.96
N VAL A 53 5.69 -0.03 -6.15
CA VAL A 53 5.84 1.01 -5.13
C VAL A 53 5.15 0.59 -3.84
N LEU A 54 3.89 0.16 -3.92
CA LEU A 54 3.10 -0.24 -2.76
C LEU A 54 3.69 -1.46 -2.05
N ARG A 55 4.14 -2.46 -2.81
CA ARG A 55 4.82 -3.66 -2.27
C ARG A 55 5.98 -3.26 -1.37
N ASP A 56 6.87 -2.41 -1.87
CA ASP A 56 8.05 -1.96 -1.11
C ASP A 56 7.67 -1.11 0.09
N VAL A 57 6.74 -0.16 -0.08
CA VAL A 57 6.26 0.68 1.02
C VAL A 57 5.68 -0.17 2.16
N ILE A 58 4.93 -1.24 1.84
CA ILE A 58 4.40 -2.16 2.84
C ILE A 58 5.53 -2.89 3.56
N PHE A 59 6.47 -3.51 2.85
CA PHE A 59 7.53 -4.29 3.49
C PHE A 59 8.49 -3.41 4.31
N GLU A 60 8.97 -2.29 3.75
CA GLU A 60 9.81 -1.35 4.48
C GLU A 60 9.08 -0.77 5.71
N GLY A 61 7.77 -0.52 5.59
CA GLY A 61 6.93 -0.06 6.70
C GLY A 61 6.80 -1.11 7.82
N LEU A 62 6.50 -2.36 7.45
CA LEU A 62 6.39 -3.48 8.39
C LEU A 62 7.72 -3.74 9.12
N GLU A 63 8.84 -3.73 8.41
CA GLU A 63 10.17 -3.89 9.01
C GLU A 63 10.45 -2.81 10.07
N LYS A 64 10.11 -1.55 9.78
CA LYS A 64 10.24 -0.46 10.76
C LYS A 64 9.35 -0.68 11.97
N ILE A 65 8.08 -1.00 11.76
CA ILE A 65 7.13 -1.27 12.87
C ILE A 65 7.63 -2.41 13.75
N PHE A 66 8.11 -3.52 13.18
CA PHE A 66 8.59 -4.66 13.96
C PHE A 66 9.95 -4.40 14.64
N THR A 67 10.77 -3.50 14.09
CA THR A 67 12.06 -3.13 14.67
C THR A 67 11.91 -2.10 15.79
N GLU A 68 10.98 -1.15 15.67
CA GLU A 68 10.69 -0.14 16.71
C GLU A 68 10.02 -0.72 17.95
N ASN A 69 9.41 -1.91 17.84
CA ASN A 69 8.77 -2.62 18.96
C ASN A 69 9.69 -3.69 19.60
N ARG A 70 11.00 -3.63 19.37
CA ARG A 70 12.03 -4.49 20.00
C ARG A 70 12.97 -3.67 20.88
#